data_AF-A0A918MCP4-F1
#
_entry.id   AF-A0A918MCP4-F1
#
_cell.length_a   1.000
_cell.length_b   1.000
_cell.length_c   1.000
_cell.angle_alpha   90.00
_cell.angle_beta   90.00
_cell.angle_gamma   90.00
#
_symmetry.space_group_name_H-M   'P 1'
#
loop_
_entity.id
_entity.type
_entity.pdbx_description
1 polymer ?
#
loop_
_entity_poly.entity_id
_entity_poly.type
_entity_poly.pdbx_seq_one_letter_code
_entity_poly.pdbx_strand_id
1 'polypeptide(L)'
;MRAGWNRLWRWTAWGGIGLSLYAGWLTVDDVRDRASSERDIGTACDRLVSGAAVMDLQGGMVRAEAGDQDRLDARQLPASCTVYKVPGPGRTTSLFTLMVQSSDTYAPLNRIGDDSRLEPFYTMTGGDGSQKADVTAVADRRPESPPLGDGTLGWYDNGYTTVRAECGPGSRATAPRLLHVSARADYEDVSAADRQRLARIAHSATEVLTARIGCRTRLPALPDEQLPPVPSALRPGRAVGGSCRWFARHIERQGQGRLPDRALAVPVRDTNPIESCLLAVSPDQVGLP
;
A
#
# COMPACT_ATOMS: atom_id res chain seq x y z
N MET A 1 -0.26 -66.64 16.09
CA MET A 1 0.26 -65.39 15.49
C MET A 1 -0.75 -64.58 14.64
N ARG A 2 -1.94 -65.09 14.30
CA ARG A 2 -2.91 -64.36 13.44
C ARG A 2 -3.74 -63.26 14.16
N ALA A 3 -3.99 -63.39 15.46
CA ALA A 3 -4.83 -62.45 16.21
C ALA A 3 -4.17 -61.06 16.42
N GLY A 4 -2.84 -61.02 16.62
CA GLY A 4 -2.10 -59.77 16.79
C GLY A 4 -2.06 -58.91 15.53
N TRP A 5 -1.96 -59.56 14.36
CA TRP A 5 -1.90 -58.90 13.05
C TRP A 5 -3.22 -58.23 12.67
N ASN A 6 -4.36 -58.92 12.90
CA ASN A 6 -5.70 -58.36 12.68
C ASN A 6 -6.00 -57.19 13.63
N ARG A 7 -5.47 -57.23 14.86
CA ARG A 7 -5.60 -56.13 15.81
C ARG A 7 -4.82 -54.89 15.33
N LEU A 8 -3.59 -55.09 14.83
CA LEU A 8 -2.76 -54.01 14.30
C LEU A 8 -3.43 -53.30 13.11
N TRP A 9 -3.94 -54.06 12.13
CA TRP A 9 -4.64 -53.50 10.96
C TRP A 9 -5.92 -52.75 11.31
N ARG A 10 -6.66 -53.21 12.33
CA ARG A 10 -7.81 -52.45 12.85
C ARG A 10 -7.34 -51.11 13.43
N TRP A 11 -6.31 -51.08 14.26
CA TRP A 11 -5.82 -49.80 14.80
C TRP A 11 -5.33 -48.83 13.72
N THR A 12 -4.69 -49.32 12.65
CA THR A 12 -4.26 -48.47 11.53
C THR A 12 -5.44 -47.93 10.73
N ALA A 13 -6.45 -48.76 10.46
CA ALA A 13 -7.64 -48.32 9.73
C ALA A 13 -8.46 -47.29 10.52
N TRP A 14 -8.65 -47.51 11.82
CA TRP A 14 -9.32 -46.54 12.71
C TRP A 14 -8.50 -45.26 12.87
N GLY A 15 -7.17 -45.36 12.95
CA GLY A 15 -6.27 -44.20 12.94
C GLY A 15 -6.34 -43.40 11.64
N GLY A 16 -6.36 -44.06 10.48
CA GLY A 16 -6.47 -43.41 9.17
C GLY A 16 -7.81 -42.71 8.97
N ILE A 17 -8.92 -43.33 9.38
CA ILE A 17 -10.26 -42.71 9.33
C ILE A 17 -10.32 -41.53 10.29
N GLY A 18 -9.80 -41.67 11.51
CA GLY A 18 -9.75 -40.59 12.50
C GLY A 18 -8.94 -39.38 12.01
N LEU A 19 -7.76 -39.62 11.43
CA LEU A 19 -6.94 -38.56 10.84
C LEU A 19 -7.62 -37.89 9.64
N SER A 20 -8.31 -38.66 8.80
CA SER A 20 -9.04 -38.10 7.64
C SER A 20 -10.22 -37.24 8.06
N LEU A 21 -10.97 -37.68 9.09
CA LEU A 21 -12.06 -36.89 9.67
C LEU A 21 -11.55 -35.65 10.40
N TYR A 22 -10.42 -35.75 11.09
CA TYR A 22 -9.80 -34.61 11.77
C TYR A 22 -9.26 -33.57 10.77
N ALA A 23 -8.57 -34.02 9.70
CA ALA A 23 -8.16 -33.15 8.60
C ALA A 23 -9.36 -32.52 7.87
N GLY A 24 -10.44 -33.28 7.67
CA GLY A 24 -11.69 -32.75 7.14
C GLY A 24 -12.36 -31.73 8.07
N TRP A 25 -12.25 -31.90 9.39
CA TRP A 25 -12.80 -30.95 10.36
C TRP A 25 -11.99 -29.64 10.41
N LEU A 26 -10.66 -29.72 10.41
CA LEU A 26 -9.79 -28.54 10.36
C LEU A 26 -10.01 -27.71 9.09
N THR A 27 -10.18 -28.36 7.93
CA THR A 27 -10.46 -27.63 6.68
C THR A 27 -11.82 -26.92 6.69
N VAL A 28 -12.85 -27.52 7.32
CA VAL A 28 -14.15 -26.88 7.50
C VAL A 28 -14.07 -25.68 8.45
N ASP A 29 -13.29 -25.78 9.52
CA ASP A 29 -13.06 -24.69 10.47
C ASP A 29 -12.34 -23.52 9.78
N ASP A 30 -11.26 -23.80 9.04
CA ASP A 30 -10.53 -22.80 8.26
C ASP A 30 -11.42 -22.08 7.24
N VAL A 31 -12.29 -22.82 6.52
CA VAL A 31 -13.22 -22.21 5.56
C VAL A 31 -14.24 -21.31 6.24
N ARG A 32 -14.75 -21.69 7.41
CA ARG A 32 -15.70 -20.88 8.17
C ARG A 32 -15.05 -19.62 8.71
N ASP A 33 -13.86 -19.75 9.26
CA ASP A 33 -13.09 -18.64 9.80
C ASP A 33 -12.69 -17.65 8.72
N ARG A 34 -12.30 -18.16 7.55
CA ARG A 34 -12.03 -17.33 6.38
C ARG A 34 -13.29 -16.60 5.93
N ALA A 35 -14.41 -17.30 5.75
CA ALA A 35 -15.66 -16.67 5.32
C ALA A 35 -16.22 -15.67 6.36
N SER A 36 -15.93 -15.84 7.65
CA SER A 36 -16.25 -14.85 8.68
C SER A 36 -15.35 -13.62 8.54
N SER A 37 -14.04 -13.82 8.50
CA SER A 37 -13.05 -12.76 8.32
C SER A 37 -13.33 -11.92 7.07
N GLU A 38 -13.68 -12.57 5.96
CA GLU A 38 -14.01 -11.89 4.70
C GLU A 38 -15.24 -10.98 4.83
N ARG A 39 -16.27 -11.42 5.57
CA ARG A 39 -17.49 -10.63 5.83
C ARG A 39 -17.21 -9.48 6.78
N ASP A 40 -16.38 -9.69 7.79
CA ASP A 40 -16.02 -8.67 8.77
C ASP A 40 -15.19 -7.57 8.12
N ILE A 41 -14.17 -7.92 7.32
CA ILE A 41 -13.40 -6.97 6.49
C ILE A 41 -14.33 -6.21 5.53
N GLY A 42 -15.20 -6.95 4.82
CA GLY A 42 -16.15 -6.34 3.89
C GLY A 42 -17.10 -5.36 4.59
N THR A 43 -17.46 -5.59 5.85
CA THR A 43 -18.31 -4.68 6.61
C THR A 43 -17.53 -3.46 7.08
N ALA A 44 -16.33 -3.64 7.64
CA ALA A 44 -15.51 -2.56 8.16
C ALA A 44 -15.00 -1.59 7.09
N CYS A 45 -14.74 -2.10 5.89
CA CYS A 45 -14.31 -1.29 4.74
C CYS A 45 -15.49 -0.87 3.83
N ASP A 46 -16.72 -0.87 4.37
CA ASP A 46 -17.96 -0.50 3.67
C ASP A 46 -18.13 -1.17 2.30
N ARG A 47 -17.69 -2.42 2.16
CA ARG A 47 -17.69 -3.21 0.92
C ARG A 47 -16.97 -2.55 -0.26
N LEU A 48 -16.04 -1.62 0.01
CA LEU A 48 -15.17 -1.06 -1.03
C LEU A 48 -14.08 -2.05 -1.44
N VAL A 49 -13.70 -2.97 -0.55
CA VAL A 49 -12.72 -4.02 -0.84
C VAL A 49 -13.31 -5.40 -0.62
N SER A 50 -12.82 -6.36 -1.39
CA SER A 50 -13.09 -7.77 -1.15
C SER A 50 -12.23 -8.28 0.00
N GLY A 51 -12.86 -8.88 1.02
CA GLY A 51 -12.14 -9.53 2.11
C GLY A 51 -11.16 -10.59 1.60
N ALA A 52 -11.55 -11.37 0.59
CA ALA A 52 -10.67 -12.37 -0.03
C ALA A 52 -9.42 -11.73 -0.66
N ALA A 53 -9.56 -10.57 -1.31
CA ALA A 53 -8.44 -9.88 -1.94
C ALA A 53 -7.42 -9.38 -0.89
N VAL A 54 -7.90 -8.89 0.26
CA VAL A 54 -7.06 -8.48 1.39
C VAL A 54 -6.41 -9.68 2.06
N MET A 55 -7.16 -10.76 2.29
CA MET A 55 -6.68 -11.98 2.94
C MET A 55 -5.72 -12.80 2.08
N ASP A 56 -5.61 -12.53 0.78
CA ASP A 56 -4.63 -13.15 -0.11
C ASP A 56 -3.27 -12.41 -0.13
N LEU A 57 -3.15 -11.28 0.56
CA LEU A 57 -1.88 -10.58 0.76
C LEU A 57 -0.94 -11.43 1.63
N GLN A 58 0.37 -11.17 1.54
CA GLN A 58 1.39 -11.84 2.35
C GLN A 58 1.35 -13.38 2.26
N GLY A 59 1.10 -13.92 1.07
CA GLY A 59 1.04 -15.37 0.84
C GLY A 59 -0.26 -16.04 1.27
N GLY A 60 -1.24 -15.26 1.73
CA GLY A 60 -2.58 -15.74 2.07
C GLY A 60 -2.74 -16.11 3.55
N MET A 61 -3.95 -15.89 4.05
CA MET A 61 -4.30 -16.22 5.44
C MET A 61 -5.73 -16.73 5.60
N VAL A 62 -5.98 -17.34 6.75
CA VAL A 62 -7.28 -17.90 7.12
C VAL A 62 -8.03 -16.99 8.08
N ARG A 63 -7.33 -16.24 8.94
CA ARG A 63 -7.93 -15.36 9.95
C ARG A 63 -7.40 -13.94 9.87
N ALA A 64 -8.31 -12.99 9.82
CA ALA A 64 -8.04 -11.57 9.87
C ALA A 64 -9.20 -10.86 10.56
N GLU A 65 -8.92 -9.75 11.22
CA GLU A 65 -9.89 -8.96 11.96
C GLU A 65 -9.78 -7.50 11.53
N ALA A 66 -10.93 -6.84 11.38
CA ALA A 66 -10.94 -5.41 11.11
C ALA A 66 -10.84 -4.61 12.42
N GLY A 67 -10.12 -3.49 12.38
CA GLY A 67 -10.06 -2.57 13.51
C GLY A 67 -11.43 -1.97 13.83
N ASP A 68 -11.75 -1.86 15.12
CA ASP A 68 -13.02 -1.26 15.55
C ASP A 68 -13.01 0.27 15.52
N GLN A 69 -11.83 0.90 15.61
CA GLN A 69 -11.69 2.36 15.63
C GLN A 69 -11.63 2.99 14.23
N ASP A 70 -11.20 2.23 13.22
CA ASP A 70 -11.08 2.67 11.83
C ASP A 70 -12.12 1.92 10.99
N ARG A 71 -13.40 2.29 11.12
CA ARG A 71 -14.45 1.81 10.21
C ARG A 71 -14.72 2.86 9.16
N LEU A 72 -14.61 2.43 7.90
CA LEU A 72 -14.84 3.30 6.77
C LEU A 72 -16.33 3.50 6.58
N ASP A 73 -16.76 4.74 6.36
CA ASP A 73 -18.09 5.09 5.87
C ASP A 73 -17.93 5.87 4.56
N ALA A 74 -18.30 5.27 3.42
CA ALA A 74 -18.15 5.93 2.12
C ALA A 74 -19.02 7.19 1.96
N ARG A 75 -19.95 7.44 2.88
CA ARG A 75 -20.81 8.63 2.91
C ARG A 75 -20.18 9.79 3.68
N GLN A 76 -19.16 9.51 4.50
CA GLN A 76 -18.48 10.49 5.36
C GLN A 76 -16.99 10.42 5.09
N LEU A 77 -16.49 11.29 4.22
CA LEU A 77 -15.09 11.36 3.84
C LEU A 77 -14.40 12.56 4.49
N PRO A 78 -13.10 12.47 4.84
CA PRO A 78 -12.20 11.33 4.67
C PRO A 78 -12.49 10.17 5.65
N ALA A 79 -12.16 8.95 5.25
CA ALA A 79 -12.34 7.76 6.07
C ALA A 79 -11.30 6.68 5.74
N SER A 80 -11.07 5.75 6.69
CA SER A 80 -10.15 4.63 6.52
C SER A 80 -10.70 3.35 7.15
N CYS A 81 -10.20 2.21 6.68
CA CYS A 81 -10.32 0.96 7.40
C CYS A 81 -8.95 0.29 7.56
N THR A 82 -8.73 -0.30 8.72
CA THR A 82 -7.51 -1.04 9.05
C THR A 82 -7.84 -2.51 9.29
N VAL A 83 -7.05 -3.41 8.73
CA VAL A 83 -7.20 -4.86 8.86
C VAL A 83 -5.94 -5.43 9.49
N TYR A 84 -6.15 -6.29 10.48
CA TYR A 84 -5.12 -6.96 11.24
C TYR A 84 -5.10 -8.45 10.92
N LYS A 85 -3.91 -9.03 10.84
CA LYS A 85 -3.74 -10.48 10.82
C LYS A 85 -3.81 -11.07 12.21
N VAL A 86 -4.45 -12.23 12.32
CA VAL A 86 -4.59 -12.97 13.58
C VAL A 86 -3.79 -14.27 13.50
N PRO A 87 -2.47 -14.25 13.76
CA PRO A 87 -1.62 -15.45 13.72
C PRO A 87 -1.91 -16.43 14.86
N GLY A 88 -2.61 -16.00 15.90
CA GLY A 88 -3.01 -16.84 17.03
C GLY A 88 -3.81 -16.07 18.07
N PRO A 89 -4.31 -16.76 19.12
CA PRO A 89 -5.15 -16.14 20.15
C PRO A 89 -4.46 -14.95 20.81
N GLY A 90 -5.14 -13.80 20.85
CA GLY A 90 -4.65 -12.58 21.50
C GLY A 90 -3.47 -11.89 20.82
N ARG A 91 -3.09 -12.31 19.60
CA ARG A 91 -2.05 -11.66 18.81
C ARG A 91 -2.66 -11.07 17.55
N THR A 92 -2.49 -9.78 17.36
CA THR A 92 -2.83 -9.07 16.12
C THR A 92 -1.62 -8.30 15.63
N THR A 93 -1.46 -8.24 14.32
CA THR A 93 -0.43 -7.40 13.68
C THR A 93 -1.05 -6.77 12.45
N SER A 94 -0.68 -5.53 12.12
CA SER A 94 -1.30 -4.84 10.99
C SER A 94 -1.00 -5.58 9.68
N LEU A 95 -1.99 -5.64 8.80
CA LEU A 95 -1.89 -6.29 7.50
C LEU A 95 -2.11 -5.29 6.38
N PHE A 96 -3.18 -4.50 6.49
CA PHE A 96 -3.67 -3.70 5.38
C PHE A 96 -4.45 -2.50 5.88
N THR A 97 -4.27 -1.37 5.21
CA THR A 97 -5.07 -0.16 5.41
C THR A 97 -5.64 0.32 4.07
N LEU A 98 -6.94 0.58 4.02
CA LEU A 98 -7.56 1.36 2.96
C LEU A 98 -7.83 2.77 3.48
N MET A 99 -7.41 3.78 2.73
CA MET A 99 -7.69 5.18 3.05
C MET A 99 -8.38 5.86 1.87
N VAL A 100 -9.46 6.58 2.15
CA VAL A 100 -10.20 7.39 1.18
C VAL A 100 -10.13 8.85 1.61
N GLN A 101 -9.52 9.66 0.75
CA GLN A 101 -9.45 11.11 0.91
C GLN A 101 -10.29 11.77 -0.18
N SER A 102 -10.97 12.85 0.17
CA SER A 102 -11.74 13.69 -0.75
C SER A 102 -11.31 15.14 -0.66
N SER A 103 -11.35 15.85 -1.79
CA SER A 103 -11.19 17.29 -1.84
C SER A 103 -12.28 17.93 -2.70
N ASP A 104 -12.80 19.06 -2.24
CA ASP A 104 -13.71 19.93 -2.99
C ASP A 104 -12.98 20.83 -3.99
N THR A 105 -11.66 20.88 -3.90
CA THR A 105 -10.79 21.60 -4.84
C THR A 105 -10.17 20.63 -5.84
N TYR A 106 -9.98 21.09 -7.07
CA TYR A 106 -9.19 20.38 -8.09
C TYR A 106 -7.68 20.46 -7.83
N ALA A 107 -7.26 21.09 -6.73
CA ALA A 107 -5.86 21.10 -6.35
C ALA A 107 -5.43 19.65 -6.17
N PRO A 108 -4.33 19.22 -6.81
CA PRO A 108 -3.88 17.87 -6.65
C PRO A 108 -3.51 17.67 -5.19
N LEU A 109 -4.19 16.75 -4.51
CA LEU A 109 -3.81 16.29 -3.18
C LEU A 109 -2.56 15.41 -3.29
N ASN A 110 -1.45 15.94 -3.83
CA ASN A 110 -0.18 15.23 -3.78
C ASN A 110 0.34 15.37 -2.38
N ARG A 111 -0.03 14.41 -1.55
CA ARG A 111 0.50 14.32 -0.21
C ARG A 111 1.61 13.27 -0.25
N ILE A 112 2.72 13.68 -0.87
CA ILE A 112 4.00 12.97 -0.73
C ILE A 112 4.42 13.18 0.72
N GLY A 113 4.47 12.12 1.51
CA GLY A 113 4.86 12.21 2.92
C GLY A 113 3.75 12.63 3.88
N ASP A 114 2.48 12.27 3.65
CA ASP A 114 1.35 12.49 4.59
C ASP A 114 1.43 11.70 5.92
N ASP A 115 2.63 11.32 6.32
CA ASP A 115 2.86 10.87 7.68
C ASP A 115 3.35 12.07 8.47
N SER A 116 2.44 12.67 9.25
CA SER A 116 2.77 13.80 10.11
C SER A 116 3.98 13.49 11.01
N ARG A 117 4.27 12.21 11.30
CA ARG A 117 5.44 11.78 12.09
C ARG A 117 6.79 11.98 11.39
N LEU A 118 6.80 12.34 10.10
CA LEU A 118 8.00 12.51 9.28
C LEU A 118 8.08 13.89 8.63
N GLU A 119 7.23 14.85 9.02
CA GLU A 119 7.47 16.24 8.67
C GLU A 119 8.86 16.63 9.20
N PRO A 120 9.66 17.40 8.44
CA PRO A 120 11.01 17.77 8.85
C PRO A 120 11.07 18.54 10.18
N PHE A 121 9.91 19.01 10.66
CA PHE A 121 9.73 19.71 11.92
C PHE A 121 8.95 18.92 12.98
N TYR A 122 8.56 17.67 12.70
CA TYR A 122 7.87 16.83 13.67
C TYR A 122 8.86 16.26 14.68
N THR A 123 8.91 16.86 15.87
CA THR A 123 9.59 16.28 17.03
C THR A 123 8.84 15.04 17.49
N MET A 124 9.35 13.85 17.20
CA MET A 124 8.91 12.62 17.86
C MET A 124 9.15 12.75 19.37
N THR A 125 8.11 13.05 20.13
CA THR A 125 8.14 13.15 21.60
C THR A 125 7.94 11.80 22.31
N GLY A 126 8.07 10.66 21.62
CA GLY A 126 7.89 9.36 22.24
C GLY A 126 8.71 8.25 21.58
N GLY A 127 9.57 7.62 22.39
CA GLY A 127 10.03 6.24 22.18
C GLY A 127 11.49 6.10 21.76
N ASP A 128 12.32 5.84 22.77
CA ASP A 128 13.68 5.27 22.73
C ASP A 128 14.77 6.02 21.95
N GLY A 129 15.72 6.56 22.71
CA GLY A 129 16.93 7.26 22.27
C GLY A 129 17.95 6.41 21.50
N SER A 130 17.50 5.45 20.68
CA SER A 130 18.33 4.62 19.82
C SER A 130 17.96 4.81 18.34
N GLN A 131 18.09 6.03 17.84
CA GLN A 131 18.65 6.34 16.52
C GLN A 131 18.56 7.85 16.32
N LYS A 132 19.71 8.52 16.21
CA LYS A 132 19.80 9.68 15.31
C LYS A 132 19.49 9.13 13.93
N ALA A 133 18.21 9.08 13.55
CA ALA A 133 17.80 8.53 12.26
C ALA A 133 18.55 9.32 11.19
N ASP A 134 19.34 8.63 10.36
CA ASP A 134 20.04 9.26 9.25
C ASP A 134 19.00 9.93 8.35
N VAL A 135 18.86 11.25 8.48
CA VAL A 135 17.91 12.08 7.73
C VAL A 135 18.19 12.03 6.21
N THR A 136 19.33 11.47 5.80
CA THR A 136 19.67 11.23 4.39
C THR A 136 19.17 9.88 3.87
N ALA A 137 18.86 8.92 4.75
CA ALA A 137 18.24 7.62 4.41
C ALA A 137 16.73 7.72 4.13
N VAL A 138 16.22 8.91 3.80
CA VAL A 138 14.81 9.11 3.40
C VAL A 138 14.52 8.35 2.11
N ALA A 139 15.49 8.27 1.19
CA ALA A 139 15.31 7.54 -0.07
C ALA A 139 15.05 6.04 0.15
N ASP A 140 15.70 5.41 1.15
CA ASP A 140 15.51 3.99 1.47
C ASP A 140 14.20 3.73 2.21
N ARG A 141 13.74 4.70 3.01
CA ARG A 141 12.53 4.58 3.82
C ARG A 141 11.26 4.98 3.06
N ARG A 142 11.36 5.95 2.17
CA ARG A 142 10.28 6.51 1.35
C ARG A 142 10.84 7.01 0.01
N PRO A 143 11.09 6.10 -0.94
CA PRO A 143 11.50 6.51 -2.27
C PRO A 143 10.38 7.30 -2.96
N GLU A 144 10.73 8.08 -3.97
CA GLU A 144 9.78 8.88 -4.73
C GLU A 144 8.81 7.97 -5.52
N SER A 145 7.51 8.20 -5.32
CA SER A 145 6.46 7.36 -5.91
C SER A 145 6.41 7.49 -7.43
N PRO A 146 6.56 6.38 -8.18
CA PRO A 146 6.40 6.41 -9.63
C PRO A 146 4.91 6.55 -10.01
N PRO A 147 4.63 7.07 -11.22
CA PRO A 147 3.28 7.08 -11.76
C PRO A 147 2.76 5.65 -11.98
N LEU A 148 1.47 5.46 -11.78
CA LEU A 148 0.76 4.24 -12.14
C LEU A 148 0.37 4.31 -13.62
N GLY A 149 0.98 3.45 -14.45
CA GLY A 149 0.80 3.47 -15.91
C GLY A 149 1.37 4.75 -16.53
N ASP A 150 0.52 5.55 -17.18
CA ASP A 150 0.89 6.86 -17.73
C ASP A 150 0.82 8.00 -16.68
N GLY A 151 0.39 7.70 -15.44
CA GLY A 151 0.27 8.66 -14.35
C GLY A 151 -1.10 9.33 -14.23
N THR A 152 -2.02 9.10 -15.17
CA THR A 152 -3.40 9.61 -15.06
C THR A 152 -4.17 8.91 -13.95
N LEU A 153 -3.87 7.64 -13.71
CA LEU A 153 -4.57 6.81 -12.73
C LEU A 153 -4.11 7.05 -11.29
N GLY A 154 -2.91 7.59 -11.08
CA GLY A 154 -2.33 7.82 -9.76
C GLY A 154 -0.86 7.42 -9.68
N TRP A 155 -0.44 6.95 -8.50
CA TRP A 155 0.95 6.61 -8.19
C TRP A 155 1.04 5.42 -7.24
N TYR A 156 2.24 4.85 -7.11
CA TYR A 156 2.47 3.74 -6.20
C TYR A 156 3.85 3.85 -5.52
N ASP A 157 4.03 3.05 -4.47
CA ASP A 157 5.32 2.80 -3.82
C ASP A 157 5.48 1.28 -3.59
N ASN A 158 6.57 0.87 -2.96
CA ASN A 158 6.82 -0.51 -2.59
C ASN A 158 5.72 -1.08 -1.67
N GLY A 159 5.12 -0.25 -0.81
CA GLY A 159 4.12 -0.70 0.17
C GLY A 159 2.69 -0.17 -0.01
N TYR A 160 2.43 0.68 -1.00
CA TYR A 160 1.08 1.21 -1.22
C TYR A 160 0.81 1.58 -2.68
N THR A 161 -0.46 1.74 -3.02
CA THR A 161 -0.90 2.28 -4.31
C THR A 161 -2.05 3.23 -4.09
N THR A 162 -1.98 4.41 -4.71
CA THR A 162 -3.02 5.42 -4.66
C THR A 162 -3.62 5.59 -6.05
N VAL A 163 -4.94 5.39 -6.14
CA VAL A 163 -5.72 5.68 -7.34
C VAL A 163 -6.44 7.00 -7.19
N ARG A 164 -6.38 7.80 -8.25
CA ARG A 164 -6.97 9.14 -8.35
C ARG A 164 -8.22 9.08 -9.22
N ALA A 165 -9.28 9.72 -8.76
CA ALA A 165 -10.51 9.89 -9.52
C ALA A 165 -10.97 11.35 -9.45
N GLU A 166 -11.10 11.96 -10.63
CA GLU A 166 -11.72 13.28 -10.78
C GLU A 166 -13.19 13.11 -11.16
N CYS A 167 -14.09 13.71 -10.38
CA CYS A 167 -15.52 13.68 -10.66
C CYS A 167 -15.88 14.77 -11.67
N GLY A 168 -16.25 14.34 -12.87
CA GLY A 168 -16.59 15.20 -13.99
C GLY A 168 -18.05 15.69 -13.99
N PRO A 169 -18.44 16.42 -15.05
CA PRO A 169 -19.82 16.87 -15.26
C PRO A 169 -20.82 15.70 -15.20
N GLY A 170 -21.99 15.94 -14.60
CA GLY A 170 -23.03 14.92 -14.41
C GLY A 170 -22.85 14.05 -13.15
N SER A 171 -21.84 14.34 -12.32
CA SER A 171 -21.74 13.82 -10.96
C SER A 171 -22.87 14.37 -10.06
N ARG A 172 -23.20 13.67 -8.98
CA ARG A 172 -24.14 14.18 -7.96
C ARG A 172 -23.58 15.47 -7.34
N ALA A 173 -24.47 16.37 -6.91
CA ALA A 173 -24.09 17.63 -6.26
C ALA A 173 -23.26 17.43 -4.98
N THR A 174 -23.42 16.29 -4.31
CA THR A 174 -22.67 15.91 -3.11
C THR A 174 -21.38 15.14 -3.42
N ALA A 175 -21.07 14.87 -4.69
CA ALA A 175 -19.83 14.18 -5.05
C ALA A 175 -18.66 15.17 -4.92
N PRO A 176 -17.54 14.77 -4.26
CA PRO A 176 -16.36 15.60 -4.18
C PRO A 176 -15.76 15.80 -5.57
N ARG A 177 -14.94 16.84 -5.75
CA ARG A 177 -14.30 17.09 -7.06
C ARG A 177 -13.16 16.12 -7.33
N LEU A 178 -12.45 15.71 -6.28
CA LEU A 178 -11.31 14.82 -6.34
C LEU A 178 -11.39 13.76 -5.23
N LEU A 179 -11.03 12.53 -5.59
CA LEU A 179 -10.87 11.40 -4.67
C LEU A 179 -9.50 10.77 -4.84
N HIS A 180 -8.86 10.46 -3.71
CA HIS A 180 -7.69 9.58 -3.65
C HIS A 180 -8.02 8.36 -2.79
N VAL A 181 -7.86 7.18 -3.37
CA VAL A 181 -8.07 5.90 -2.69
C VAL A 181 -6.74 5.17 -2.61
N SER A 182 -6.24 4.99 -1.39
CA SER A 182 -4.95 4.38 -1.14
C SER A 182 -5.12 3.01 -0.50
N ALA A 183 -4.56 1.98 -1.15
CA ALA A 183 -4.43 0.64 -0.59
C ALA A 183 -2.98 0.46 -0.11
N ARG A 184 -2.79 0.19 1.18
CA ARG A 184 -1.48 0.09 1.82
C ARG A 184 -1.31 -1.27 2.48
N ALA A 185 -0.15 -1.89 2.29
CA ALA A 185 0.32 -3.00 3.10
C ALA A 185 1.00 -2.47 4.36
N ASP A 186 0.62 -3.00 5.53
CA ASP A 186 1.20 -2.61 6.81
C ASP A 186 2.22 -3.64 7.33
N TYR A 187 2.97 -4.22 6.39
CA TYR A 187 4.06 -5.16 6.62
C TYR A 187 5.24 -4.82 5.71
N GLU A 188 6.43 -5.23 6.15
CA GLU A 188 7.68 -5.05 5.39
C GLU A 188 7.81 -6.09 4.26
N ASP A 189 8.74 -5.85 3.33
CA ASP A 189 9.10 -6.77 2.25
C ASP A 189 7.93 -7.15 1.31
N VAL A 190 7.17 -6.14 0.87
CA VAL A 190 6.03 -6.33 -0.03
C VAL A 190 6.47 -6.90 -1.38
N SER A 191 5.97 -8.09 -1.68
CA SER A 191 6.29 -8.82 -2.91
C SER A 191 5.76 -8.12 -4.17
N ALA A 192 6.32 -8.44 -5.33
CA ALA A 192 5.83 -7.92 -6.61
C ALA A 192 4.37 -8.33 -6.90
N ALA A 193 3.97 -9.51 -6.44
CA ALA A 193 2.58 -9.97 -6.53
C ALA A 193 1.66 -9.13 -5.64
N ASP A 194 2.08 -8.80 -4.42
CA ASP A 194 1.30 -7.98 -3.50
C ASP A 194 1.20 -6.54 -3.96
N ARG A 195 2.27 -5.94 -4.54
CA ARG A 195 2.18 -4.62 -5.18
C ARG A 195 1.10 -4.58 -6.26
N GLN A 196 1.03 -5.61 -7.11
CA GLN A 196 -0.03 -5.72 -8.10
C GLN A 196 -1.42 -5.95 -7.47
N ARG A 197 -1.52 -6.69 -6.36
CA ARG A 197 -2.77 -6.86 -5.61
C ARG A 197 -3.23 -5.54 -5.01
N LEU A 198 -2.36 -4.76 -4.38
CA LEU A 198 -2.67 -3.44 -3.84
C LEU A 198 -3.19 -2.50 -4.92
N ALA A 199 -2.56 -2.48 -6.10
CA ALA A 199 -3.03 -1.67 -7.23
C ALA A 199 -4.45 -2.07 -7.68
N ARG A 200 -4.73 -3.39 -7.77
CA ARG A 200 -6.08 -3.90 -8.06
C ARG A 200 -7.09 -3.53 -6.98
N ILE A 201 -6.72 -3.67 -5.71
CA ILE A 201 -7.58 -3.33 -4.57
C ILE A 201 -7.93 -1.83 -4.61
N ALA A 202 -6.95 -0.94 -4.78
CA ALA A 202 -7.18 0.51 -4.87
C ALA A 202 -8.06 0.87 -6.07
N HIS A 203 -7.80 0.28 -7.24
CA HIS A 203 -8.55 0.53 -8.47
C HIS A 203 -10.02 0.11 -8.31
N SER A 204 -10.27 -1.13 -7.91
CA SER A 204 -11.63 -1.66 -7.70
C SER A 204 -12.37 -0.91 -6.58
N ALA A 205 -11.68 -0.56 -5.49
CA ALA A 205 -12.28 0.27 -4.42
C ALA A 205 -12.70 1.64 -4.95
N THR A 206 -11.91 2.25 -5.85
CA THR A 206 -12.25 3.51 -6.49
C THR A 206 -13.46 3.36 -7.42
N GLU A 207 -13.54 2.30 -8.22
CA GLU A 207 -14.70 2.03 -9.08
C GLU A 207 -15.99 1.88 -8.25
N VAL A 208 -15.94 1.08 -7.18
CA VAL A 208 -17.08 0.86 -6.28
C VAL A 208 -17.48 2.16 -5.58
N LEU A 209 -16.51 2.92 -5.07
CA LEU A 209 -16.76 4.18 -4.38
C LEU A 209 -17.38 5.22 -5.31
N THR A 210 -16.78 5.43 -6.49
CA THR A 210 -17.24 6.43 -7.46
C THR A 210 -18.66 6.13 -7.93
N ALA A 211 -18.98 4.86 -8.22
CA ALA A 211 -20.33 4.43 -8.54
C ALA A 211 -21.31 4.71 -7.39
N ARG A 212 -20.93 4.41 -6.14
CA ARG A 212 -21.77 4.55 -4.95
C ARG A 212 -22.12 6.01 -4.65
N ILE A 213 -21.14 6.90 -4.71
CA ILE A 213 -21.35 8.32 -4.41
C ILE A 213 -21.88 9.10 -5.62
N GLY A 214 -22.01 8.45 -6.78
CA GLY A 214 -22.48 9.07 -8.01
C GLY A 214 -21.46 10.05 -8.61
N CYS A 215 -20.17 9.76 -8.46
CA CYS A 215 -19.08 10.43 -9.14
C CYS A 215 -18.98 9.90 -10.58
N ARG A 216 -19.16 10.78 -11.57
CA ARG A 216 -18.97 10.45 -12.98
C ARG A 216 -17.51 10.62 -13.34
N THR A 217 -16.81 9.51 -13.51
CA THR A 217 -15.42 9.49 -13.93
C THR A 217 -15.17 8.28 -14.83
N ARG A 218 -14.06 8.31 -15.57
CA ARG A 218 -13.55 7.14 -16.29
C ARG A 218 -12.15 6.88 -15.76
N LEU A 219 -12.00 5.81 -14.99
CA LEU A 219 -10.69 5.37 -14.55
C LEU A 219 -9.95 4.70 -15.71
N PRO A 220 -8.69 5.08 -15.97
CA PRO A 220 -7.80 4.29 -16.81
C PRO A 220 -7.70 2.83 -16.32
N ALA A 221 -7.40 1.92 -17.24
CA ALA A 221 -7.07 0.55 -16.86
C ALA A 221 -5.73 0.49 -16.12
N LEU A 222 -5.58 -0.50 -15.25
CA LEU A 222 -4.28 -0.81 -14.68
C LEU A 222 -3.31 -1.28 -15.76
N PRO A 223 -2.00 -1.02 -15.62
CA PRO A 223 -1.01 -1.58 -16.53
C PRO A 223 -1.03 -3.13 -16.46
N ASP A 224 -0.92 -3.77 -17.61
CA ASP A 224 -0.86 -5.23 -17.74
C ASP A 224 0.48 -5.79 -17.23
N GLU A 225 1.54 -4.98 -17.30
CA GLU A 225 2.87 -5.31 -16.80
C GLU A 225 2.93 -5.25 -15.26
N GLN A 226 3.76 -6.11 -14.67
CA GLN A 226 3.96 -6.14 -13.23
C GLN A 226 4.65 -4.85 -12.75
N LEU A 227 4.13 -4.26 -11.67
CA LEU A 227 4.71 -3.05 -11.09
C LEU A 227 6.14 -3.31 -10.56
N PRO A 228 7.18 -2.68 -11.16
CA PRO A 228 8.55 -2.86 -10.71
C PRO A 228 8.73 -2.26 -9.30
N PRO A 229 9.70 -2.76 -8.53
CA PRO A 229 10.05 -2.14 -7.25
C PRO A 229 10.48 -0.68 -7.47
N VAL A 230 10.12 0.18 -6.52
CA VAL A 230 10.44 1.59 -6.58
C VAL A 230 11.93 1.78 -6.25
N PRO A 231 12.70 2.46 -7.13
CA PRO A 231 14.10 2.73 -6.87
C PRO A 231 14.28 3.65 -5.65
N SER A 232 15.16 3.26 -4.74
CA SER A 232 15.64 4.14 -3.64
C SER A 232 17.05 4.68 -3.88
N ALA A 233 17.78 4.11 -4.84
CA ALA A 233 19.19 4.42 -5.04
C ALA A 233 19.38 5.85 -5.57
N LEU A 234 19.93 6.71 -4.71
CA LEU A 234 20.39 8.06 -5.06
C LEU A 234 21.53 8.00 -6.09
N ARG A 235 21.45 8.84 -7.12
CA ARG A 235 22.45 8.95 -8.18
C ARG A 235 23.12 10.34 -8.15
N PRO A 236 24.34 10.49 -8.70
CA PRO A 236 24.97 11.81 -8.81
C PRO A 236 24.06 12.81 -9.53
N GLY A 237 23.91 14.02 -8.98
CA GLY A 237 23.00 15.06 -9.49
C GLY A 237 23.26 15.48 -10.94
N ARG A 238 24.51 15.39 -11.40
CA ARG A 238 24.88 15.61 -12.81
C ARG A 238 24.42 14.51 -13.77
N ALA A 239 24.08 13.34 -13.26
CA ALA A 239 23.75 12.14 -14.04
C ALA A 239 22.28 11.74 -13.94
N VAL A 240 21.43 12.55 -13.28
CA VAL A 240 20.01 12.25 -13.12
C VAL A 240 19.18 12.78 -14.30
N GLY A 241 18.19 11.98 -14.69
CA GLY A 241 17.19 12.32 -15.69
C GLY A 241 15.81 12.53 -15.06
N GLY A 242 14.76 12.22 -15.82
CA GLY A 242 13.38 12.26 -15.31
C GLY A 242 13.01 13.59 -14.67
N SER A 243 12.30 13.51 -13.55
CA SER A 243 11.80 14.67 -12.79
C SER A 243 12.91 15.56 -12.23
N CYS A 244 14.12 15.03 -12.12
CA CYS A 244 15.29 15.77 -11.66
C CYS A 244 16.14 16.36 -12.81
N ARG A 245 15.69 16.29 -14.07
CA ARG A 245 16.47 16.82 -15.21
C ARG A 245 16.78 18.31 -15.08
N TRP A 246 15.91 19.09 -14.42
CA TRP A 246 16.17 20.51 -14.16
C TRP A 246 17.42 20.72 -13.28
N PHE A 247 17.64 19.82 -12.32
CA PHE A 247 18.75 19.90 -11.38
C PHE A 247 20.08 19.56 -12.06
N ALA A 248 20.12 18.51 -12.88
CA ALA A 248 21.28 18.18 -13.70
C ALA A 248 21.67 19.37 -14.61
N ARG A 249 20.70 19.97 -15.31
CA ARG A 249 20.92 21.17 -16.15
C ARG A 249 21.41 22.38 -15.36
N HIS A 250 20.96 22.54 -14.11
CA HIS A 250 21.44 23.61 -13.24
C HIS A 250 22.92 23.42 -12.91
N ILE A 251 23.31 22.21 -12.50
CA ILE A 251 24.71 21.85 -12.20
C ILE A 251 25.60 22.04 -13.42
N GLU A 252 25.15 21.64 -14.61
CA GLU A 252 25.91 21.83 -15.87
C GLU A 252 26.18 23.30 -16.18
N ARG A 253 25.22 24.20 -15.92
CA ARG A 253 25.34 25.62 -16.29
C ARG A 253 26.04 26.47 -15.23
N GLN A 254 25.79 26.20 -13.95
CA GLN A 254 26.21 27.05 -12.83
C GLN A 254 27.31 26.39 -11.98
N GLY A 255 27.67 25.15 -12.31
CA GLY A 255 28.54 24.34 -11.49
C GLY A 255 27.79 23.71 -10.32
N GLN A 256 28.39 22.67 -9.76
CA GLN A 256 27.94 22.03 -8.54
C GLN A 256 28.30 22.95 -7.36
N GLY A 257 27.32 23.68 -6.82
CA GLY A 257 27.48 24.49 -5.60
C GLY A 257 27.67 23.64 -4.35
N ARG A 258 27.55 24.25 -3.16
CA ARG A 258 27.90 23.58 -1.89
C ARG A 258 27.05 22.36 -1.56
N LEU A 259 25.78 22.28 -1.99
CA LEU A 259 24.81 21.20 -1.72
C LEU A 259 23.60 21.40 -2.65
N PRO A 260 22.72 20.40 -2.92
CA PRO A 260 22.85 18.93 -2.85
C PRO A 260 23.68 18.36 -4.01
N ASP A 261 24.16 17.13 -3.94
CA ASP A 261 25.01 16.51 -4.98
C ASP A 261 24.49 15.16 -5.49
N ARG A 262 23.43 14.63 -4.86
CA ARG A 262 22.73 13.42 -5.26
C ARG A 262 21.25 13.70 -5.46
N ALA A 263 20.62 12.91 -6.31
CA ALA A 263 19.19 13.00 -6.56
C ALA A 263 18.59 11.63 -6.87
N LEU A 264 17.31 11.47 -6.57
CA LEU A 264 16.48 10.35 -6.98
C LEU A 264 15.35 10.89 -7.84
N ALA A 265 15.35 10.48 -9.11
CA ALA A 265 14.38 10.90 -10.10
C ALA A 265 13.31 9.85 -10.31
N VAL A 266 12.09 10.29 -10.61
CA VAL A 266 11.03 9.44 -11.14
C VAL A 266 10.86 9.66 -12.64
N PRO A 267 10.32 8.68 -13.38
CA PRO A 267 9.95 8.85 -14.77
C PRO A 267 8.95 10.01 -14.93
N VAL A 268 9.22 10.94 -15.86
CA VAL A 268 8.29 12.00 -16.24
C VAL A 268 7.37 11.46 -17.32
N ARG A 269 6.06 11.71 -17.18
CA ARG A 269 5.03 11.37 -18.18
C ARG A 269 4.19 12.61 -18.46
N ASP A 270 3.80 12.79 -19.71
CA ASP A 270 3.15 14.02 -20.21
C ASP A 270 1.85 14.38 -19.47
N THR A 271 1.19 13.39 -18.87
CA THR A 271 -0.11 13.51 -18.21
C THR A 271 -0.04 13.69 -16.69
N ASN A 272 1.14 13.58 -16.08
CA ASN A 272 1.32 13.87 -14.65
C ASN A 272 2.18 15.13 -14.47
N PRO A 273 1.57 16.31 -14.22
CA PRO A 273 2.30 17.57 -14.15
C PRO A 273 3.12 17.74 -12.85
N ILE A 274 3.07 16.78 -11.93
CA ILE A 274 3.78 16.88 -10.66
C ILE A 274 5.08 16.09 -10.75
N GLU A 275 6.15 16.85 -10.94
CA GLU A 275 7.52 16.35 -10.95
C GLU A 275 8.07 16.41 -9.52
N SER A 276 8.09 15.29 -8.80
CA SER A 276 8.83 15.21 -7.54
C SER A 276 10.28 14.84 -7.79
N CYS A 277 11.21 15.51 -7.11
CA CYS A 277 12.63 15.24 -7.21
C CYS A 277 13.23 15.25 -5.81
N LEU A 278 13.61 14.08 -5.32
CA LEU A 278 14.31 13.99 -4.05
C LEU A 278 15.77 14.38 -4.27
N LEU A 279 16.20 15.44 -3.60
CA LEU A 279 17.59 15.88 -3.57
C LEU A 279 18.21 15.49 -2.23
N ALA A 280 19.43 14.99 -2.30
CA ALA A 280 20.16 14.54 -1.12
C ALA A 280 21.61 14.98 -1.16
N VAL A 281 22.17 15.06 0.03
CA VAL A 281 23.57 15.38 0.26
C VAL A 281 24.31 14.08 0.53
N SER A 282 25.45 13.85 -0.13
CA SER A 282 26.36 12.77 0.22
C SER A 282 27.14 13.09 1.49
N PRO A 283 27.52 12.08 2.29
CA PRO A 283 28.35 12.30 3.48
C PRO A 283 29.62 13.10 3.18
N ASP A 284 30.20 12.94 1.99
CA ASP A 284 31.41 13.63 1.54
C ASP A 284 31.23 15.16 1.43
N GLN A 285 30.00 15.62 1.15
CA GLN A 285 29.66 17.05 1.12
C GLN A 285 29.34 17.61 2.52
N VAL A 286 29.06 16.75 3.50
CA VAL A 286 28.82 17.11 4.91
C VAL A 286 30.11 17.00 5.74
N GLY A 287 31.25 16.70 5.11
CA GLY A 287 32.54 16.51 5.78
C GLY A 287 32.95 17.73 6.61
N LEU A 288 32.84 17.53 7.94
CA LEU A 288 33.57 18.02 9.12
C LEU A 288 34.25 19.40 9.08
N PRO A 289 34.18 20.20 10.18
CA PRO A 289 34.93 21.45 10.33
C PRO A 289 36.44 21.28 10.14
#